data_AF-A0AAD4D6N9-F1
#
_entry.id   AF-A0AAD4D6N9-F1
#
_cell.length_a   1.000
_cell.length_b   1.000
_cell.length_c   1.000
_cell.angle_alpha   90.00
_cell.angle_beta   90.00
_cell.angle_gamma   90.00
#
_symmetry.space_group_name_H-M   'P 1'
#
loop_
_entity.id
_entity.type
_entity.pdbx_description
1 polymer ?
#
loop_
_entity_poly.entity_id
_entity_poly.type
_entity_poly.pdbx_seq_one_letter_code
_entity_poly.pdbx_strand_id
1 'polypeptide(L)'
;MRATLAIAVLLFSAAVQADRTAHDGSAKYPGVKALIGSIEGASVDAAGRIYAVDQQRFVNLQTGAVLFDTKAAGLPDTTFLAASRALSNGHFLVGDAGYHKVYE
;
A
#
# COMPACT_ATOMS: atom_id res chain seq x y z
N MET A 1 -38.95 43.90 -15.75
CA MET A 1 -37.78 43.00 -15.75
C MET A 1 -37.26 42.89 -14.33
N ARG A 2 -37.39 41.73 -13.68
CA ARG A 2 -36.84 41.47 -12.35
C ARG A 2 -35.61 40.58 -12.51
N ALA A 3 -34.43 41.10 -12.21
CA ALA A 3 -33.23 40.29 -12.10
C ALA A 3 -33.22 39.66 -10.70
N THR A 4 -33.51 38.36 -10.62
CA THR A 4 -33.37 37.59 -9.39
C THR A 4 -31.88 37.28 -9.22
N LEU A 5 -31.23 38.01 -8.32
CA LEU A 5 -29.83 37.79 -7.96
C LEU A 5 -29.74 36.52 -7.11
N ALA A 6 -29.31 35.40 -7.70
CA ALA A 6 -29.04 34.18 -6.96
C ALA A 6 -27.76 34.35 -6.15
N ILE A 7 -27.89 34.52 -4.84
CA ILE A 7 -26.78 34.49 -3.88
C ILE A 7 -26.25 33.05 -3.85
N ALA A 8 -25.16 32.80 -4.57
CA ALA A 8 -24.39 31.58 -4.45
C ALA A 8 -23.76 31.57 -3.05
N VAL A 9 -24.39 30.86 -2.11
CA VAL A 9 -23.80 30.55 -0.81
C VAL A 9 -22.59 29.66 -1.07
N LEU A 10 -21.39 30.25 -1.01
CA LEU A 10 -20.14 29.51 -0.94
C LEU A 10 -20.13 28.73 0.38
N LEU A 11 -20.53 27.46 0.31
CA LEU A 11 -20.26 26.48 1.34
C LEU A 11 -18.77 26.17 1.29
N PHE A 12 -17.96 26.93 2.03
CA PHE A 12 -16.63 26.51 2.41
C PHE A 12 -16.79 25.31 3.34
N SER A 13 -16.73 24.10 2.78
CA SER A 13 -16.54 22.89 3.56
C SER A 13 -15.22 23.04 4.30
N ALA A 14 -15.27 23.32 5.61
CA ALA A 14 -14.11 23.22 6.47
C ALA A 14 -13.55 21.81 6.28
N ALA A 15 -12.39 21.70 5.65
CA ALA A 15 -11.71 20.43 5.52
C ALA A 15 -11.44 19.96 6.96
N VAL A 16 -12.22 18.97 7.42
CA VAL A 16 -11.91 18.24 8.64
C VAL A 16 -10.46 17.80 8.47
N GLN A 17 -9.56 18.38 9.27
CA GLN A 17 -8.22 17.83 9.43
C GLN A 17 -8.45 16.47 10.06
N ALA A 18 -8.53 15.45 9.20
CA ALA A 18 -8.54 14.07 9.63
C ALA A 18 -7.35 13.89 10.57
N ASP A 19 -7.61 13.24 11.71
CA ASP A 19 -6.57 12.87 12.65
C ASP A 19 -5.43 12.19 11.88
N ARG A 20 -4.22 12.76 11.97
CA ARG A 20 -3.02 12.26 11.30
C ARG A 20 -2.19 11.40 12.24
N THR A 21 -2.78 10.83 13.28
CA THR A 21 -2.11 9.82 14.10
C THR A 21 -2.08 8.48 13.37
N ALA A 22 -0.92 7.82 13.42
CA ALA A 22 -0.84 6.42 13.03
C ALA A 22 -1.54 5.55 14.08
N HIS A 23 -2.43 4.68 13.64
CA HIS A 23 -3.05 3.67 14.48
C HIS A 23 -2.50 2.31 14.13
N ASP A 24 -2.38 1.42 15.14
CA ASP A 24 -2.07 0.03 14.87
C ASP A 24 -3.20 -0.62 14.05
N GLY A 25 -2.87 -1.05 12.84
CA GLY A 25 -3.78 -1.72 11.92
C GLY A 25 -3.85 -3.24 12.11
N SER A 26 -3.06 -3.84 13.01
CA SER A 26 -2.88 -5.29 13.12
C SER A 26 -4.16 -6.09 13.39
N ALA A 27 -5.14 -5.49 14.08
CA ALA A 27 -6.45 -6.09 14.31
C ALA A 27 -7.35 -6.11 13.06
N LYS A 28 -7.16 -5.14 12.15
CA LYS A 28 -7.94 -4.98 10.92
C LYS A 28 -7.29 -5.68 9.73
N TYR A 29 -5.97 -5.77 9.72
CA TYR A 29 -5.16 -6.28 8.62
C TYR A 29 -4.37 -7.50 9.08
N PRO A 30 -4.97 -8.72 9.02
CA PRO A 30 -4.34 -9.93 9.55
C PRO A 30 -3.02 -10.26 8.85
N GLY A 31 -2.83 -9.81 7.60
CA GLY A 31 -1.60 -10.03 6.85
C GLY A 31 -0.37 -9.33 7.41
N VAL A 32 -0.53 -8.38 8.35
CA VAL A 32 0.61 -7.81 9.09
C VAL A 32 1.42 -8.91 9.80
N LYS A 33 0.78 -10.01 10.21
CA LYS A 33 1.45 -11.16 10.85
C LYS A 33 2.22 -12.06 9.89
N ALA A 34 1.97 -11.94 8.58
CA ALA A 34 2.69 -12.70 7.57
C ALA A 34 4.01 -12.03 7.18
N LEU A 35 4.17 -10.75 7.52
CA LEU A 35 5.44 -10.04 7.44
C LEU A 35 6.35 -10.49 8.58
N ILE A 36 7.64 -10.67 8.28
CA ILE A 36 8.66 -11.23 9.18
C ILE A 36 9.67 -10.19 9.65
N GLY A 37 9.58 -8.96 9.17
CA GLY A 37 10.48 -7.87 9.50
C GLY A 37 9.78 -6.51 9.51
N SER A 38 10.59 -5.45 9.48
CA SER A 38 10.12 -4.09 9.24
C SER A 38 9.42 -4.00 7.88
N ILE A 39 8.34 -3.21 7.85
CA ILE A 39 7.67 -2.86 6.60
C ILE A 39 8.53 -1.82 5.88
N GLU A 40 8.99 -2.15 4.69
CA GLU A 40 9.90 -1.29 3.91
C GLU A 40 9.15 -0.53 2.81
N GLY A 41 8.05 -1.09 2.32
CA GLY A 41 7.24 -0.48 1.26
C GLY A 41 5.79 -0.94 1.30
N ALA A 42 4.89 -0.11 0.79
CA ALA A 42 3.48 -0.42 0.70
C ALA A 42 2.87 0.16 -0.57
N SER A 43 1.80 -0.48 -1.05
CA SER A 43 1.03 -0.02 -2.20
C SER A 43 -0.45 -0.35 -2.02
N VAL A 44 -1.30 0.44 -2.67
CA VAL A 44 -2.75 0.24 -2.69
C VAL A 44 -3.20 0.09 -4.14
N ASP A 45 -4.05 -0.89 -4.42
CA ASP A 45 -4.62 -1.05 -5.76
C ASP A 45 -5.92 -0.25 -5.96
N ALA A 46 -6.48 -0.32 -7.17
CA ALA A 46 -7.70 0.39 -7.51
C ALA A 46 -8.95 -0.06 -6.72
N ALA A 47 -8.92 -1.26 -6.12
CA ALA A 47 -9.99 -1.77 -5.27
C ALA A 47 -9.81 -1.38 -3.80
N GLY A 48 -8.75 -0.64 -3.45
CA GLY A 48 -8.41 -0.28 -2.08
C GLY A 48 -7.78 -1.42 -1.28
N ARG A 49 -7.32 -2.49 -1.95
CA ARG A 49 -6.54 -3.56 -1.31
C ARG A 49 -5.15 -3.04 -1.02
N ILE A 50 -4.64 -3.35 0.18
CA ILE A 50 -3.40 -2.83 0.71
C ILE A 50 -2.39 -3.98 0.68
N TYR A 51 -1.22 -3.68 0.14
CA TYR A 51 -0.12 -4.61 0.04
C TYR A 51 1.10 -3.99 0.68
N ALA A 52 1.96 -4.83 1.22
CA ALA A 52 3.20 -4.39 1.81
C ALA A 52 4.32 -5.38 1.54
N VAL A 53 5.53 -4.87 1.50
CA VAL A 53 6.75 -5.65 1.51
C VAL A 53 7.45 -5.52 2.84
N ASP A 54 8.00 -6.64 3.30
CA ASP A 54 9.18 -6.64 4.15
C ASP A 54 10.39 -7.06 3.32
N GLN A 55 11.54 -7.19 3.96
CA GLN A 55 12.83 -7.56 3.36
C GLN A 55 12.76 -8.82 2.46
N GLN A 56 11.83 -9.74 2.68
CA GLN A 56 11.75 -11.05 2.00
C GLN A 56 10.38 -11.35 1.38
N ARG A 57 9.31 -10.67 1.78
CA ARG A 57 7.94 -11.03 1.42
C ARG A 57 7.15 -9.84 0.90
N PHE A 58 6.32 -10.10 -0.11
CA PHE A 58 5.24 -9.24 -0.54
C PHE A 58 3.90 -9.85 -0.15
N VAL A 59 3.06 -9.11 0.57
CA VAL A 59 1.86 -9.64 1.23
C VAL A 59 0.64 -8.78 0.95
N ASN A 60 -0.50 -9.41 0.69
CA ASN A 60 -1.82 -8.78 0.78
C ASN A 60 -2.23 -8.65 2.26
N LEU A 61 -2.35 -7.42 2.77
CA LEU A 61 -2.58 -7.18 4.19
C LEU A 61 -3.99 -7.51 4.66
N GLN A 62 -4.98 -7.48 3.76
CA GLN A 62 -6.35 -7.88 4.10
C GLN A 62 -6.48 -9.38 4.30
N THR A 63 -5.80 -10.19 3.49
CA THR A 63 -5.98 -11.66 3.48
C THR A 63 -4.85 -12.42 4.13
N GLY A 64 -3.66 -11.82 4.26
CA GLY A 64 -2.44 -12.49 4.66
C GLY A 64 -1.81 -13.38 3.60
N ALA A 65 -2.31 -13.32 2.35
CA ALA A 65 -1.69 -14.04 1.25
C ALA A 65 -0.29 -13.49 0.96
N VAL A 66 0.73 -14.35 1.03
CA VAL A 66 2.08 -14.06 0.55
C VAL A 66 2.07 -14.21 -0.97
N LEU A 67 2.27 -13.10 -1.67
CA LEU A 67 2.24 -13.01 -3.14
C LEU A 67 3.62 -13.21 -3.75
N PHE A 68 4.67 -12.87 -3.01
CA PHE A 68 6.05 -13.11 -3.38
C PHE A 68 6.86 -13.41 -2.12
N ASP A 69 7.74 -14.41 -2.18
CA ASP A 69 8.67 -14.78 -1.12
C ASP A 69 10.03 -15.05 -1.76
N THR A 70 11.06 -14.30 -1.34
CA THR A 70 12.39 -14.37 -1.97
C THR A 70 13.00 -15.76 -1.88
N LYS A 71 12.77 -16.46 -0.78
CA LYS A 71 13.27 -17.83 -0.57
C LYS A 71 12.53 -18.83 -1.46
N ALA A 72 11.21 -18.72 -1.55
CA ALA A 72 10.43 -19.55 -2.46
C ALA A 72 10.80 -19.31 -3.93
N ALA A 73 11.21 -18.08 -4.28
CA ALA A 73 11.71 -17.72 -5.59
C ALA A 73 13.19 -18.11 -5.83
N GLY A 74 13.87 -18.73 -4.86
CA GLY A 74 15.27 -19.16 -4.98
C GLY A 74 16.25 -18.00 -5.08
N LEU A 75 15.89 -16.82 -4.57
CA LEU A 75 16.74 -15.65 -4.60
C LEU A 75 17.79 -15.70 -3.48
N PRO A 76 18.96 -15.05 -3.66
CA PRO A 76 20.00 -15.01 -2.64
C PRO A 76 19.53 -14.31 -1.37
N ASP A 77 20.10 -14.68 -0.22
CA ASP A 77 19.77 -14.09 1.09
C ASP A 77 20.07 -12.59 1.19
N THR A 78 20.88 -12.04 0.27
CA THR A 78 21.16 -10.60 0.17
C THR A 78 20.07 -9.82 -0.60
N THR A 79 19.03 -10.50 -1.07
CA THR A 79 17.83 -9.83 -1.61
C THR A 79 17.11 -9.11 -0.49
N PHE A 80 16.72 -7.86 -0.74
CA PHE A 80 16.05 -7.00 0.22
C PHE A 80 14.91 -6.25 -0.46
N LEU A 81 13.69 -6.77 -0.37
CA LEU A 81 12.54 -6.09 -0.96
C LEU A 81 12.24 -4.81 -0.17
N ALA A 82 12.20 -3.68 -0.87
CA ALA A 82 12.09 -2.35 -0.28
C ALA A 82 10.96 -1.49 -0.86
N ALA A 83 10.34 -1.94 -1.94
CA ALA A 83 9.24 -1.22 -2.55
C ALA A 83 8.23 -2.17 -3.20
N SER A 84 6.98 -1.73 -3.29
CA SER A 84 5.96 -2.37 -4.11
C SER A 84 5.12 -1.35 -4.86
N ARG A 85 4.55 -1.75 -5.99
CA ARG A 85 3.58 -0.97 -6.75
C ARG A 85 2.48 -1.86 -7.32
N ALA A 86 1.24 -1.62 -6.92
CA ALA A 86 0.08 -2.16 -7.61
C ALA A 86 -0.12 -1.41 -8.94
N LEU A 87 -0.27 -2.14 -10.04
CA LEU A 87 -0.51 -1.61 -11.37
C LEU A 87 -2.01 -1.63 -11.71
N SER A 88 -2.43 -0.74 -12.61
CA SER A 88 -3.84 -0.61 -13.01
C SER A 88 -4.39 -1.83 -13.76
N ASN A 89 -3.51 -2.68 -14.29
CA ASN A 89 -3.86 -3.95 -14.94
C ASN A 89 -3.95 -5.13 -13.96
N GLY A 90 -3.79 -4.91 -12.65
CA GLY A 90 -3.84 -5.96 -11.63
C GLY A 90 -2.52 -6.70 -11.38
N HIS A 91 -1.45 -6.32 -12.09
CA HIS A 91 -0.10 -6.81 -11.84
C HIS A 91 0.57 -6.02 -10.70
N PHE A 92 1.73 -6.50 -10.25
CA PHE A 92 2.51 -5.85 -9.21
C PHE A 92 3.96 -5.72 -9.64
N LEU A 93 4.61 -4.65 -9.19
CA LEU A 93 6.07 -4.54 -9.25
C LEU A 93 6.61 -4.60 -7.83
N VAL A 94 7.66 -5.38 -7.60
CA VAL A 94 8.33 -5.51 -6.31
C VAL A 94 9.81 -5.17 -6.49
N GLY A 95 10.28 -4.12 -5.81
CA GLY A 95 11.64 -3.62 -5.93
C GLY A 95 12.57 -4.21 -4.88
N ASP A 96 13.75 -4.64 -5.30
CA ASP A 96 14.83 -5.14 -4.45
C ASP A 96 15.99 -4.14 -4.38
N ALA A 97 16.27 -3.67 -3.17
CA ALA A 97 17.36 -2.74 -2.87
C ALA A 97 18.73 -3.42 -2.81
N GLY A 98 18.80 -4.74 -2.59
CA GLY A 98 20.05 -5.49 -2.54
C GLY A 98 20.69 -5.65 -3.92
N TYR A 99 19.90 -6.04 -4.93
CA TYR A 99 20.39 -6.22 -6.31
C TYR A 99 19.94 -5.16 -7.30
N HIS A 100 19.17 -4.16 -6.86
CA HIS A 100 18.61 -3.11 -7.73
C HIS A 100 17.77 -3.70 -8.88
N LYS A 101 16.92 -4.68 -8.55
CA LYS A 101 16.04 -5.37 -9.51
C LYS A 101 14.57 -5.11 -9.20
N VAL A 102 13.73 -5.37 -10.20
CA VAL A 102 12.27 -5.36 -10.06
C VAL A 102 11.74 -6.72 -10.49
N TYR A 103 10.85 -7.29 -9.69
CA TYR A 103 10.10 -8.51 -9.97
C TYR A 103 8.65 -8.16 -10.31
N GLU A 104 8.03 -8.96 -11.18
CA GLU A 104 6.62 -8.86 -11.58
C GLU A 104 5.90 -10.18 -11.33
#